data_AF-A0A2M7GJF2-F1
#
_entry.id   AF-A0A2M7GJF2-F1
#
_cell.length_a   1.000
_cell.length_b   1.000
_cell.length_c   1.000
_cell.angle_alpha   90.00
_cell.angle_beta   90.00
_cell.angle_gamma   90.00
#
_symmetry.space_group_name_H-M   'P 1'
#
loop_
_entity.id
_entity.type
_entity.pdbx_description
1 polymer ?
#
loop_
_entity_poly.entity_id
_entity_poly.type
_entity_poly.pdbx_seq_one_letter_code
_entity_poly.pdbx_strand_id
1 'polypeptide(L)'
;MPRKKKPAPFTTEEATDLFARLAEVRPDPKTELDYTNPFTLVVAVALSAQATDVGVNKATRQLFALADTPEKMVALGEDGIREHIKTIGLFRNKARNVHALSKMILEAFGGEVPRTREALERLPGVGRKTANVVMNEAFGEPAIAVDTHIFRVSN
;
A
#
# COMPACT_ATOMS: atom_id res chain seq x y z
N MET A 1 0.38 -26.37 -32.09
CA MET A 1 -0.86 -25.57 -32.00
C MET A 1 -0.59 -24.17 -32.53
N PRO A 2 -1.44 -23.58 -33.38
CA PRO A 2 -1.25 -22.20 -33.82
C PRO A 2 -1.43 -21.25 -32.62
N ARG A 3 -0.50 -20.30 -32.45
CA ARG A 3 -0.62 -19.26 -31.42
C ARG A 3 -1.88 -18.43 -31.71
N LYS A 4 -2.82 -18.36 -30.74
CA LYS A 4 -3.95 -17.43 -30.81
C LYS A 4 -3.41 -16.00 -30.97
N LYS A 5 -3.97 -15.25 -31.92
CA LYS A 5 -3.63 -13.85 -32.18
C LYS A 5 -4.00 -13.04 -30.93
N LYS A 6 -3.09 -12.19 -30.43
CA LYS A 6 -3.40 -11.28 -29.32
C LYS A 6 -4.57 -10.36 -29.73
N PRO A 7 -5.54 -10.10 -28.84
CA PRO A 7 -6.58 -9.11 -29.10
C PRO A 7 -5.95 -7.73 -29.30
N ALA A 8 -6.63 -6.87 -30.07
CA ALA A 8 -6.21 -5.49 -30.25
C ALA A 8 -6.36 -4.72 -28.93
N PRO A 9 -5.50 -3.73 -28.64
CA PRO A 9 -5.68 -2.85 -27.49
C PRO A 9 -6.98 -2.05 -27.67
N PHE A 10 -7.60 -1.68 -26.55
CA PHE A 10 -8.79 -0.83 -26.57
C PHE A 10 -8.47 0.54 -27.16
N THR A 11 -9.43 1.10 -27.88
CA THR A 11 -9.49 2.52 -28.20
C THR A 11 -9.77 3.35 -26.94
N THR A 12 -9.51 4.65 -27.00
CA THR A 12 -9.85 5.57 -25.90
C THR A 12 -11.36 5.55 -25.58
N GLU A 13 -12.21 5.38 -26.60
CA GLU A 13 -13.67 5.30 -26.43
C GLU A 13 -14.09 4.04 -25.68
N GLU A 14 -13.57 2.87 -26.08
CA GLU A 14 -13.82 1.60 -25.38
C GLU A 14 -13.30 1.62 -23.93
N ALA A 15 -12.13 2.21 -23.69
CA ALA A 15 -11.60 2.38 -22.35
C ALA A 15 -12.48 3.31 -21.49
N THR A 16 -13.01 4.38 -22.09
CA THR A 16 -13.91 5.32 -21.41
C THR A 16 -15.24 4.66 -21.03
N ASP A 17 -15.84 3.89 -21.95
CA ASP A 17 -17.07 3.12 -21.68
C ASP A 17 -16.85 2.06 -20.58
N LEU A 18 -15.69 1.38 -20.59
CA LEU A 18 -15.32 0.44 -19.53
C LEU A 18 -15.27 1.15 -18.16
N PHE A 19 -14.55 2.27 -18.05
CA PHE A 19 -14.45 3.00 -16.78
C PHE A 19 -15.80 3.55 -16.32
N ALA A 20 -16.68 4.00 -17.23
CA ALA A 20 -18.03 4.42 -16.90
C ALA A 20 -18.85 3.29 -16.26
N ARG A 21 -18.83 2.09 -16.86
CA ARG A 21 -19.52 0.91 -16.31
C ARG A 21 -18.94 0.44 -14.97
N LEU A 22 -17.62 0.51 -14.81
CA LEU A 22 -16.98 0.20 -13.52
C LEU A 22 -17.42 1.17 -12.42
N ALA A 23 -17.55 2.47 -12.75
CA ALA A 23 -18.04 3.48 -11.83
C ALA A 23 -19.51 3.28 -11.44
N GLU A 24 -20.36 2.76 -12.33
CA GLU A 24 -21.74 2.39 -11.98
C GLU A 24 -21.79 1.24 -10.96
N VAL A 25 -20.94 0.23 -11.12
CA VAL A 25 -20.92 -0.95 -10.24
C VAL A 25 -20.24 -0.64 -8.90
N ARG A 26 -19.17 0.17 -8.90
CA ARG A 26 -18.43 0.59 -7.72
C ARG A 26 -18.17 2.10 -7.78
N PRO A 27 -19.11 2.94 -7.30
CA PRO A 27 -19.01 4.40 -7.39
C PRO A 27 -17.87 5.02 -6.58
N ASP A 28 -17.53 4.43 -5.44
CA ASP A 28 -16.44 4.91 -4.56
C ASP A 28 -15.57 3.72 -4.12
N PRO A 29 -14.75 3.16 -5.03
CA PRO A 29 -13.88 2.04 -4.67
C PRO A 29 -12.79 2.53 -3.70
N LYS A 30 -12.57 1.77 -2.64
CA LYS A 30 -11.50 1.98 -1.66
C LYS A 30 -10.61 0.75 -1.58
N THR A 31 -9.41 0.93 -1.04
CA THR A 31 -8.56 -0.18 -0.61
C THR A 31 -9.27 -1.11 0.38
N GLU A 32 -8.92 -2.40 0.35
CA GLU A 32 -9.40 -3.40 1.33
C GLU A 32 -8.51 -3.45 2.59
N LEU A 33 -7.42 -2.68 2.63
CA LEU A 33 -6.55 -2.58 3.80
C LEU A 33 -7.20 -1.69 4.86
N ASP A 34 -7.18 -2.16 6.11
CA ASP A 34 -7.67 -1.38 7.25
C ASP A 34 -6.62 -0.34 7.69
N TYR A 35 -7.00 0.94 7.70
CA TYR A 35 -6.17 2.05 8.18
C TYR A 35 -7.05 3.17 8.77
N THR A 36 -6.45 4.03 9.61
CA THR A 36 -7.15 5.16 10.25
C THR A 36 -6.53 6.52 9.92
N ASN A 37 -5.29 6.53 9.44
CA ASN A 37 -4.53 7.72 9.09
C ASN A 37 -3.46 7.41 8.02
N PRO A 38 -2.82 8.42 7.41
CA PRO A 38 -1.81 8.19 6.37
C PRO A 38 -0.64 7.31 6.81
N PHE A 39 -0.21 7.39 8.08
CA PHE A 39 0.88 6.59 8.60
C PHE A 39 0.52 5.09 8.67
N THR A 40 -0.64 4.77 9.25
CA THR A 40 -1.15 3.39 9.30
C THR A 40 -1.37 2.82 7.90
N LEU A 41 -1.76 3.65 6.91
CA LEU A 41 -1.84 3.22 5.51
C LEU A 41 -0.45 2.87 4.94
N VAL A 42 0.57 3.73 5.11
CA VAL A 42 1.93 3.44 4.64
C VAL A 42 2.43 2.11 5.22
N VAL A 43 2.22 1.89 6.51
CA VAL A 43 2.58 0.64 7.18
C VAL A 43 1.80 -0.54 6.59
N ALA A 44 0.47 -0.45 6.47
CA ALA A 44 -0.35 -1.53 5.93
C ALA A 44 0.06 -1.93 4.50
N VAL A 45 0.30 -0.95 3.61
CA VAL A 45 0.72 -1.22 2.23
C VAL A 45 2.15 -1.76 2.17
N ALA A 46 3.07 -1.30 3.03
CA ALA A 46 4.40 -1.90 3.13
C ALA A 46 4.35 -3.36 3.61
N LEU A 47 3.40 -3.70 4.47
CA LEU A 47 3.18 -5.06 4.94
C LEU A 47 2.47 -5.97 3.93
N SER A 48 1.74 -5.42 2.95
CA SER A 48 0.97 -6.20 1.97
C SER A 48 1.82 -6.86 0.88
N ALA A 49 3.10 -6.49 0.73
CA ALA A 49 4.00 -7.15 -0.19
C ALA A 49 4.05 -8.67 0.06
N GLN A 50 3.58 -9.47 -0.92
CA GLN A 50 3.47 -10.94 -0.83
C GLN A 50 2.64 -11.41 0.39
N ALA A 51 1.61 -10.66 0.76
CA ALA A 51 0.61 -11.04 1.74
C ALA A 51 -0.79 -10.76 1.19
N THR A 52 -1.81 -11.35 1.78
CA THR A 52 -3.20 -11.02 1.47
C THR A 52 -3.69 -9.89 2.36
N ASP A 53 -4.59 -9.05 1.88
CA ASP A 53 -5.13 -7.92 2.66
C ASP A 53 -5.80 -8.41 3.96
N VAL A 54 -6.52 -9.53 3.91
CA VAL A 54 -7.06 -10.20 5.12
C VAL A 54 -5.97 -10.57 6.12
N GLY A 55 -4.83 -11.08 5.65
CA GLY A 55 -3.68 -11.42 6.51
C GLY A 55 -3.04 -10.18 7.14
N VAL A 56 -2.91 -9.11 6.35
CA VAL A 56 -2.40 -7.81 6.81
C VAL A 56 -3.34 -7.23 7.87
N ASN A 57 -4.63 -7.12 7.59
CA ASN A 57 -5.62 -6.53 8.50
C ASN A 57 -5.67 -7.27 9.85
N LYS A 58 -5.53 -8.61 9.84
CA LYS A 58 -5.41 -9.39 11.07
C LYS A 58 -4.16 -9.04 11.87
N ALA A 59 -3.02 -8.88 11.22
CA ALA A 59 -1.76 -8.53 11.87
C ALA A 59 -1.74 -7.08 12.36
N THR A 60 -2.28 -6.14 11.57
CA THR A 60 -2.25 -4.72 11.88
C THR A 60 -3.28 -4.31 12.92
N ARG A 61 -4.39 -5.04 13.09
CA ARG A 61 -5.44 -4.70 14.06
C ARG A 61 -4.90 -4.43 15.48
N GLN A 62 -4.10 -5.36 16.01
CA GLN A 62 -3.51 -5.18 17.34
C GLN A 62 -2.32 -4.22 17.31
N LEU A 63 -1.53 -4.25 16.25
CA LEU A 63 -0.38 -3.35 16.08
C LEU A 63 -0.82 -1.88 16.13
N PHE A 64 -1.84 -1.51 15.36
CA PHE A 64 -2.31 -0.12 15.27
C PHE A 64 -3.08 0.32 16.52
N ALA A 65 -3.72 -0.60 17.25
CA ALA A 65 -4.29 -0.26 18.55
C ALA A 65 -3.21 0.18 19.57
N LEU A 66 -1.97 -0.32 19.43
CA LEU A 66 -0.84 0.02 20.28
C LEU A 66 0.02 1.15 19.70
N ALA A 67 0.20 1.17 18.38
CA ALA A 67 1.14 2.02 17.66
C ALA A 67 0.57 2.49 16.31
N ASP A 68 -0.27 3.51 16.36
CA ASP A 68 -0.87 4.20 15.20
C ASP A 68 -0.15 5.48 14.77
N THR A 69 0.97 5.82 15.41
CA THR A 69 1.83 6.95 15.05
C THR A 69 3.29 6.51 14.91
N PRO A 70 4.14 7.26 14.17
CA PRO A 70 5.56 6.95 14.05
C PRO A 70 6.27 6.85 15.40
N GLU A 71 5.96 7.75 16.35
CA GLU A 71 6.55 7.76 17.70
C GLU A 71 6.23 6.48 18.46
N LYS A 72 4.96 6.08 18.49
CA LYS A 72 4.53 4.85 19.17
C LYS A 72 5.14 3.62 18.49
N MET A 73 5.23 3.61 17.17
CA MET A 73 5.83 2.51 16.40
C MET A 73 7.33 2.37 16.66
N VAL A 74 8.05 3.48 16.78
CA VAL A 74 9.46 3.49 17.17
C VAL A 74 9.63 3.05 18.63
N ALA A 75 8.78 3.54 19.53
CA ALA A 75 8.81 3.15 20.94
C ALA A 75 8.52 1.65 21.16
N LEU A 76 7.64 1.06 20.34
CA LEU A 76 7.36 -0.37 20.33
C LEU A 76 8.58 -1.21 19.92
N GLY A 77 9.46 -0.64 19.09
CA GLY A 77 10.70 -1.28 18.62
C GLY A 77 10.48 -2.40 17.60
N GLU A 78 11.56 -2.77 16.92
CA GLU A 78 11.53 -3.83 15.88
C GLU A 78 10.99 -5.16 16.41
N ASP A 79 11.43 -5.58 17.60
CA ASP A 79 11.01 -6.86 18.19
C ASP A 79 9.51 -6.86 18.53
N GLY A 80 8.99 -5.75 19.08
CA GLY A 80 7.56 -5.61 19.37
C GLY A 80 6.72 -5.66 18.10
N ILE A 81 7.13 -4.92 17.06
CA ILE A 81 6.48 -4.95 15.74
C ILE A 81 6.48 -6.39 15.19
N ARG A 82 7.65 -7.05 15.24
CA ARG A 82 7.85 -8.42 14.72
C ARG A 82 6.88 -9.40 15.35
N GLU A 83 6.62 -9.31 16.65
CA GLU A 83 5.69 -10.20 17.34
C GLU A 83 4.23 -10.03 16.86
N HIS A 84 3.81 -8.80 16.56
CA HIS A 84 2.46 -8.54 16.04
C HIS A 84 2.28 -9.00 14.59
N ILE A 85 3.33 -8.92 13.78
CA ILE A 85 3.26 -9.25 12.35
C ILE A 85 3.85 -10.62 12.00
N LYS A 86 4.16 -11.48 12.96
CA LYS A 86 4.80 -12.79 12.69
C LYS A 86 3.97 -13.76 11.85
N THR A 87 2.67 -13.48 11.70
CA THR A 87 1.73 -14.29 10.91
C THR A 87 1.81 -14.02 9.41
N ILE A 88 2.46 -12.93 8.98
CA ILE A 88 2.61 -12.60 7.56
C ILE A 88 4.00 -13.02 7.02
N GLY A 89 4.07 -13.33 5.73
CA GLY A 89 5.33 -13.67 5.06
C GLY A 89 6.35 -12.53 5.14
N LEU A 90 7.64 -12.88 5.23
CA LEU A 90 8.77 -11.94 5.30
C LEU A 90 8.77 -11.01 6.52
N PHE A 91 8.05 -11.37 7.58
CA PHE A 91 7.81 -10.53 8.76
C PHE A 91 9.07 -9.93 9.41
N ARG A 92 10.21 -10.64 9.41
CA ARG A 92 11.48 -10.13 9.96
C ARG A 92 11.96 -8.88 9.21
N ASN A 93 12.05 -8.97 7.89
CA ASN A 93 12.45 -7.83 7.06
C ASN A 93 11.40 -6.72 7.08
N LYS A 94 10.11 -7.08 7.12
CA LYS A 94 9.01 -6.13 7.24
C LYS A 94 9.05 -5.36 8.56
N ALA A 95 9.29 -6.02 9.69
CA ALA A 95 9.38 -5.37 10.99
C ALA A 95 10.55 -4.38 11.03
N ARG A 96 11.73 -4.78 10.54
CA ARG A 96 12.89 -3.90 10.39
C ARG A 96 12.55 -2.67 9.53
N ASN A 97 11.90 -2.87 8.39
CA ASN A 97 11.51 -1.77 7.50
C ASN A 97 10.48 -0.84 8.15
N VAL A 98 9.45 -1.38 8.81
CA VAL A 98 8.42 -0.58 9.52
C VAL A 98 9.04 0.25 10.64
N HIS A 99 9.95 -0.34 11.41
CA HIS A 99 10.68 0.40 12.43
C HIS A 99 11.54 1.51 11.80
N ALA A 100 12.31 1.20 10.77
CA ALA A 100 13.19 2.15 10.09
C ALA A 100 12.44 3.27 9.37
N LEU A 101 11.32 2.98 8.69
CA LEU A 101 10.49 3.99 8.04
C LEU A 101 9.82 4.90 9.07
N SER A 102 9.42 4.36 10.23
CA SER A 102 8.83 5.17 11.31
C SER A 102 9.86 6.15 11.88
N LYS A 103 11.11 5.71 12.08
CA LYS A 103 12.22 6.60 12.46
C LYS A 103 12.47 7.68 11.40
N MET A 104 12.53 7.29 10.13
CA MET A 104 12.77 8.24 9.04
C MET A 104 11.67 9.30 8.93
N ILE A 105 10.40 8.93 9.17
CA ILE A 105 9.29 9.89 9.21
C ILE A 105 9.50 10.94 10.31
N LEU A 106 9.93 10.52 11.51
CA LEU A 106 10.25 11.45 12.59
C LEU A 106 11.44 12.35 12.24
N GLU A 107 12.55 11.75 11.82
CA GLU A 107 13.83 12.45 11.67
C GLU A 107 13.90 13.33 10.43
N ALA A 108 13.35 12.88 9.29
CA ALA A 108 13.50 13.54 8.00
C ALA A 108 12.24 14.29 7.54
N PHE A 109 11.07 13.98 8.11
CA PHE A 109 9.78 14.52 7.68
C PHE A 109 8.95 15.11 8.84
N GLY A 110 9.55 15.29 10.02
CA GLY A 110 8.91 15.97 11.15
C GLY A 110 7.71 15.24 11.75
N GLY A 111 7.65 13.92 11.61
CA GLY A 111 6.56 13.08 12.11
C GLY A 111 5.37 12.93 11.16
N GLU A 112 5.38 13.59 10.00
CA GLU A 112 4.31 13.50 9.02
C GLU A 112 4.69 12.63 7.81
N VAL A 113 3.70 11.89 7.29
CA VAL A 113 3.89 11.12 6.05
C VAL A 113 4.08 12.09 4.88
N PRO A 114 5.19 11.98 4.11
CA PRO A 114 5.42 12.87 2.99
C PRO A 114 4.39 12.64 1.87
N ARG A 115 4.02 13.72 1.18
CA ARG A 115 2.97 13.71 0.15
C ARG A 115 3.48 13.53 -1.29
N THR A 116 4.80 13.56 -1.49
CA THR A 116 5.38 13.37 -2.83
C THR A 116 5.84 11.93 -3.03
N ARG A 117 5.70 11.42 -4.25
CA ARG A 117 6.14 10.07 -4.62
C ARG A 117 7.61 9.87 -4.30
N GLU A 118 8.44 10.82 -4.68
CA GLU A 118 9.90 10.75 -4.52
C GLU A 118 10.30 10.67 -3.05
N ALA A 119 9.56 11.35 -2.16
CA ALA A 119 9.80 11.26 -0.72
C ALA A 119 9.26 9.95 -0.13
N LEU A 120 8.10 9.47 -0.58
CA LEU A 120 7.55 8.17 -0.17
C LEU A 120 8.49 7.02 -0.57
N GLU A 121 9.03 7.02 -1.80
CA GLU A 121 9.97 6.00 -2.28
C GLU A 121 11.31 5.97 -1.51
N ARG A 122 11.62 7.01 -0.72
CA ARG A 122 12.78 6.98 0.20
C ARG A 122 12.54 6.14 1.45
N LEU A 123 11.28 5.89 1.81
CA LEU A 123 10.93 5.12 3.00
C LEU A 123 11.31 3.64 2.82
N PRO A 124 11.99 3.01 3.79
CA PRO A 124 12.33 1.59 3.73
C PRO A 124 11.10 0.70 3.49
N GLY A 125 11.17 -0.14 2.46
CA GLY A 125 10.06 -1.04 2.09
C GLY A 125 8.96 -0.40 1.24
N VAL A 126 9.08 0.88 0.88
CA VAL A 126 8.16 1.59 -0.01
C VAL A 126 8.79 1.71 -1.41
N GLY A 127 8.20 0.99 -2.37
CA GLY A 127 8.52 1.17 -3.79
C GLY A 127 7.47 2.01 -4.51
N ARG A 128 7.66 2.22 -5.82
CA ARG A 128 6.77 3.02 -6.67
C ARG A 128 5.28 2.67 -6.55
N LYS A 129 4.96 1.37 -6.55
CA LYS A 129 3.56 0.90 -6.40
C LYS A 129 2.99 1.36 -5.07
N THR A 130 3.72 1.13 -3.98
CA THR A 130 3.31 1.52 -2.63
C THR A 130 3.13 3.03 -2.51
N ALA A 131 4.07 3.81 -3.05
CA ALA A 131 3.96 5.27 -3.07
C ALA A 131 2.70 5.73 -3.81
N ASN A 132 2.41 5.17 -5.00
CA ASN A 132 1.21 5.51 -5.76
C ASN A 132 -0.10 5.15 -5.02
N VAL A 133 -0.15 4.01 -4.31
CA VAL A 133 -1.32 3.66 -3.48
C VAL A 133 -1.53 4.70 -2.39
N VAL A 134 -0.47 5.06 -1.66
CA VAL A 134 -0.57 6.04 -0.56
C VAL A 134 -1.00 7.41 -1.08
N MET A 135 -0.41 7.87 -2.19
CA MET A 135 -0.78 9.14 -2.82
C MET A 135 -2.26 9.18 -3.21
N ASN A 136 -2.78 8.10 -3.79
CA ASN A 136 -4.17 8.04 -4.21
C ASN A 136 -5.13 7.91 -3.03
N GLU A 137 -4.93 6.94 -2.14
CA GLU A 137 -5.88 6.60 -1.07
C GLU A 137 -5.84 7.58 0.12
N ALA A 138 -4.65 8.09 0.50
CA ALA A 138 -4.54 9.01 1.64
C ALA A 138 -4.61 10.49 1.25
N PHE A 139 -4.18 10.85 0.04
CA PHE A 139 -4.05 12.25 -0.37
C PHE A 139 -4.94 12.64 -1.58
N GLY A 140 -5.65 11.68 -2.18
CA GLY A 140 -6.55 11.94 -3.31
C GLY A 140 -5.84 12.28 -4.62
N GLU A 141 -4.53 12.02 -4.70
CA GLU A 141 -3.75 12.33 -5.90
C GLU A 141 -4.10 11.36 -7.04
N PRO A 142 -4.12 11.82 -8.30
CA PRO A 142 -4.42 10.98 -9.47
C PRO A 142 -3.25 10.06 -9.84
N ALA A 143 -2.90 9.14 -8.94
CA ALA A 143 -1.80 8.18 -9.11
C ALA A 143 -2.36 6.77 -9.37
N ILE A 144 -1.83 6.10 -10.40
CA ILE A 144 -2.23 4.72 -10.75
C ILE A 144 -1.17 3.73 -10.23
N ALA A 145 -1.55 2.88 -9.30
CA ALA A 145 -0.69 1.84 -8.75
C ALA A 145 -0.85 0.52 -9.51
N VAL A 146 -0.10 0.32 -10.59
CA VAL A 146 -0.19 -0.90 -11.41
C VAL A 146 0.43 -2.09 -10.68
N ASP A 147 -0.40 -3.09 -10.36
CA ASP A 147 0.00 -4.38 -9.82
C ASP A 147 -0.24 -5.51 -10.84
N THR A 148 -0.11 -6.76 -10.39
CA THR A 148 -0.32 -7.94 -11.26
C THR A 148 -1.78 -8.10 -11.68
N HIS A 149 -2.74 -7.58 -10.92
CA HIS A 149 -4.16 -7.63 -11.26
C HIS A 149 -4.49 -6.63 -12.36
N ILE A 150 -4.08 -5.37 -12.21
CA ILE A 150 -4.25 -4.34 -13.23
C ILE A 150 -3.54 -4.77 -14.51
N PHE A 151 -2.27 -5.21 -14.41
CA PHE A 151 -1.50 -5.66 -15.57
C PHE A 151 -2.17 -6.83 -16.30
N ARG A 152 -2.83 -7.74 -15.58
CA ARG A 152 -3.56 -8.87 -16.17
C ARG A 152 -4.87 -8.45 -16.83
N VAL A 153 -5.58 -7.48 -16.27
CA VAL A 153 -6.83 -6.97 -16.84
C VAL A 153 -6.56 -6.09 -18.06
N SER A 154 -5.43 -5.39 -18.09
CA SER A 154 -5.09 -4.44 -19.16
C SER A 154 -4.31 -5.02 -20.34
N ASN A 155 -3.91 -6.31 -20.33
CA ASN A 155 -3.12 -6.97 -21.40
C ASN A 155 -3.94 -7.98 -22.20
#